data_AF-A0A662G3R9-F1
#
_entry.id   AF-A0A662G3R9-F1
#
_cell.length_a   1.000
_cell.length_b   1.000
_cell.length_c   1.000
_cell.angle_alpha   90.00
_cell.angle_beta   90.00
_cell.angle_gamma   90.00
#
_symmetry.space_group_name_H-M   'P 1'
#
loop_
_entity.id
_entity.type
_entity.pdbx_description
1 polymer ?
#
loop_
_entity_poly.entity_id
_entity_poly.type
_entity_poly.pdbx_seq_one_letter_code
_entity_poly.pdbx_strand_id
1 'polypeptide(L)'
;MAGSRDDQGLEKSLKDIGEDLRFCEENLRREIRLDLTRHILEDLMKDIDGLRARRLPKDLRERVEELALKIKILYHRAEVLSSLREKSRYYRGWQV
;
A
#
# COMPACT_ATOMS: atom_id res chain seq x y z
N MET A 1 -10.33 -8.21 -32.71
CA MET A 1 -10.32 -8.49 -31.26
C MET A 1 -8.88 -8.76 -30.84
N ALA A 2 -8.17 -7.73 -30.41
CA ALA A 2 -6.78 -7.83 -29.97
C ALA A 2 -6.72 -7.36 -28.51
N GLY A 3 -7.12 -8.24 -27.58
CA GLY A 3 -6.75 -8.07 -26.18
C GLY A 3 -5.26 -8.41 -26.09
N SER A 4 -4.43 -7.37 -25.96
CA SER A 4 -2.97 -7.52 -25.96
C SER A 4 -2.54 -8.27 -24.69
N ARG A 5 -1.48 -9.08 -24.78
CA ARG A 5 -0.78 -9.66 -23.62
C ARG A 5 -0.48 -8.63 -22.52
N ASP A 6 -0.33 -7.36 -22.91
CA ASP A 6 -0.07 -6.23 -22.01
C ASP A 6 -1.27 -5.89 -21.11
N ASP A 7 -2.50 -6.04 -21.62
CA ASP A 7 -3.72 -5.75 -20.85
C ASP A 7 -3.92 -6.80 -19.73
N GLN A 8 -3.61 -8.05 -20.04
CA GLN A 8 -3.69 -9.15 -19.06
C GLN A 8 -2.59 -9.04 -18.00
N GLY A 9 -1.38 -8.59 -18.39
CA GLY A 9 -0.29 -8.32 -17.45
C GLY A 9 -0.64 -7.18 -16.50
N LEU A 10 -1.25 -6.11 -17.01
CA LEU A 10 -1.65 -4.97 -16.20
C LEU A 10 -2.78 -5.31 -15.21
N GLU A 11 -3.80 -6.04 -15.65
CA GLU A 11 -4.89 -6.47 -14.77
C GLU A 11 -4.38 -7.37 -13.64
N LYS A 12 -3.40 -8.24 -13.94
CA LYS A 12 -2.72 -9.04 -12.92
C LYS A 12 -1.99 -8.14 -11.92
N SER A 13 -1.20 -7.17 -12.38
CA SER A 13 -0.50 -6.23 -11.49
C SER A 13 -1.46 -5.45 -10.58
N LEU A 14 -2.60 -4.98 -11.11
CA LEU A 14 -3.62 -4.31 -10.30
C LEU A 14 -4.25 -5.23 -9.25
N LYS A 15 -4.44 -6.50 -9.60
CA LYS A 15 -4.94 -7.51 -8.68
C LYS A 15 -3.94 -7.80 -7.55
N ASP A 16 -2.67 -7.97 -7.90
CA ASP A 16 -1.59 -8.24 -6.95
C ASP A 16 -1.44 -7.06 -5.96
N ILE A 17 -1.43 -5.81 -6.46
CA ILE A 17 -1.46 -4.59 -5.62
C ILE A 17 -2.69 -4.58 -4.69
N GLY A 18 -3.85 -5.00 -5.20
CA GLY A 18 -5.07 -5.11 -4.40
C GLY A 18 -5.00 -6.16 -3.29
N GLU A 19 -4.30 -7.27 -3.51
CA GLU A 19 -4.06 -8.32 -2.51
C GLU A 19 -3.13 -7.83 -1.40
N ASP A 20 -2.02 -7.18 -1.79
CA ASP A 20 -1.06 -6.62 -0.83
C ASP A 20 -1.68 -5.50 0.01
N LEU A 21 -2.55 -4.67 -0.58
CA LEU A 21 -3.29 -3.65 0.18
C LEU A 21 -4.23 -4.27 1.22
N ARG A 22 -4.93 -5.36 0.89
CA ARG A 22 -5.77 -6.07 1.87
C ARG A 22 -4.94 -6.66 3.00
N PHE A 23 -3.76 -7.20 2.67
CA PHE A 23 -2.82 -7.67 3.68
C PHE A 23 -2.38 -6.52 4.60
N CYS A 24 -2.00 -5.38 4.05
CA CYS A 24 -1.60 -4.20 4.82
C CYS A 24 -2.74 -3.70 5.72
N GLU A 25 -3.96 -3.62 5.20
CA GLU A 25 -5.15 -3.22 5.99
C GLU A 25 -5.36 -4.10 7.21
N GLU A 26 -5.28 -5.42 7.06
CA GLU A 26 -5.51 -6.34 8.17
C GLU A 26 -4.40 -6.26 9.22
N ASN A 27 -3.13 -6.09 8.79
CA ASN A 27 -2.02 -5.88 9.73
C ASN A 27 -2.17 -4.56 10.49
N LEU A 28 -2.55 -3.47 9.83
CA LEU A 28 -2.79 -2.16 10.48
C LEU A 28 -4.01 -2.20 11.39
N ARG A 29 -5.05 -2.96 11.03
CA ARG A 29 -6.24 -3.17 11.89
C ARG A 29 -5.89 -3.91 13.17
N ARG A 30 -5.01 -4.89 13.10
CA ARG A 30 -4.53 -5.66 14.27
C ARG A 30 -3.33 -5.00 14.97
N GLU A 31 -2.81 -3.91 14.41
CA GLU A 31 -1.60 -3.22 14.86
C GLU A 31 -0.36 -4.13 14.98
N ILE A 32 -0.25 -5.12 14.09
CA ILE A 32 0.85 -6.07 14.04
C ILE A 32 1.78 -5.78 12.86
N ARG A 33 3.05 -6.17 12.98
CA ARG A 33 4.04 -6.13 11.88
C ARG A 33 4.09 -4.77 11.16
N LEU A 34 4.04 -3.67 11.92
CA LEU A 34 3.96 -2.31 11.38
C LEU A 34 5.14 -1.97 10.45
N ASP A 35 6.37 -2.37 10.80
CA ASP A 35 7.55 -2.13 9.97
C ASP A 35 7.47 -2.84 8.61
N LEU A 36 7.04 -4.11 8.61
CA LEU A 36 6.80 -4.85 7.37
C LEU A 36 5.70 -4.20 6.55
N THR A 37 4.60 -3.81 7.20
CA THR A 37 3.48 -3.17 6.53
C THR A 37 3.91 -1.87 5.86
N ARG A 38 4.75 -1.07 6.52
CA ARG A 38 5.33 0.13 5.94
C ARG A 38 6.17 -0.17 4.71
N HIS A 39 7.08 -1.14 4.78
CA HIS A 39 7.92 -1.51 3.64
C HIS A 39 7.11 -1.99 2.43
N ILE A 40 6.08 -2.81 2.64
CA ILE A 40 5.18 -3.22 1.55
C ILE A 40 4.51 -1.99 0.94
N LEU A 41 4.01 -1.05 1.77
CA LEU A 41 3.36 0.17 1.27
C LEU A 41 4.33 1.06 0.48
N GLU A 42 5.60 1.17 0.89
CA GLU A 42 6.65 1.89 0.14
C GLU A 42 6.90 1.27 -1.24
N ASP A 43 6.93 -0.06 -1.34
CA ASP A 43 7.10 -0.76 -2.61
C ASP A 43 5.87 -0.59 -3.51
N LEU A 44 4.65 -0.70 -2.95
CA LEU A 44 3.42 -0.44 -3.69
C LEU A 44 3.34 1.01 -4.21
N MET A 45 3.92 2.00 -3.51
CA MET A 45 4.02 3.37 -4.02
C MET A 45 4.90 3.43 -5.29
N LYS A 46 6.01 2.70 -5.33
CA LYS A 46 6.88 2.65 -6.53
C LYS A 46 6.15 1.98 -7.68
N ASP A 47 5.45 0.88 -7.42
CA ASP A 47 4.71 0.13 -8.43
C ASP A 47 3.58 0.97 -9.03
N ILE A 48 2.81 1.66 -8.19
CA ILE A 48 1.70 2.49 -8.66
C ILE A 48 2.18 3.72 -9.43
N ASP A 49 3.30 4.32 -9.04
CA ASP A 49 3.90 5.44 -9.79
C ASP A 49 4.46 4.96 -11.15
N GLY A 50 5.00 3.75 -11.21
CA GLY A 50 5.38 3.09 -12.47
C GLY A 50 4.18 2.84 -13.40
N LEU A 51 2.99 2.56 -12.84
CA LEU A 51 1.75 2.42 -13.61
C LEU A 51 1.19 3.78 -14.07
N ARG A 52 1.25 4.81 -13.22
CA ARG A 52 0.83 6.18 -13.56
C ARG A 52 1.62 6.80 -14.71
N ALA A 53 2.89 6.45 -14.84
CA ALA A 53 3.74 6.91 -15.94
C ALA A 53 3.31 6.34 -17.30
N ARG A 54 2.47 5.29 -17.32
CA ARG A 54 1.97 4.68 -18.55
C ARG A 54 0.73 5.42 -19.06
N ARG A 55 0.55 5.42 -20.39
CA ARG A 55 -0.68 5.91 -21.01
C ARG A 55 -1.77 4.85 -20.91
N LEU A 56 -2.63 4.96 -19.90
CA LEU A 56 -3.71 4.00 -19.63
C LEU A 56 -5.07 4.48 -20.15
N PRO A 57 -5.97 3.54 -20.52
CA PRO A 57 -7.40 3.83 -20.67
C PRO A 57 -7.98 4.48 -19.41
N LYS A 58 -9.03 5.29 -19.59
CA LYS A 58 -9.62 6.09 -18.51
C LYS A 58 -9.99 5.26 -17.28
N ASP A 59 -10.69 4.14 -17.48
CA ASP A 59 -11.17 3.29 -16.38
C ASP A 59 -10.01 2.68 -15.56
N LEU A 60 -8.95 2.25 -16.25
CA LEU A 60 -7.75 1.73 -15.59
C LEU A 60 -6.98 2.81 -14.86
N ARG A 61 -6.92 4.01 -15.42
CA ARG A 61 -6.30 5.17 -14.77
C ARG A 61 -7.03 5.55 -13.49
N GLU A 62 -8.36 5.59 -13.51
CA GLU A 62 -9.17 5.86 -12.31
C GLU A 62 -8.89 4.83 -11.22
N ARG A 63 -8.87 3.54 -11.57
CA ARG A 63 -8.54 2.45 -10.63
C ARG A 63 -7.13 2.55 -10.06
N VAL A 64 -6.14 2.94 -10.88
CA VAL A 64 -4.76 3.21 -10.43
C VAL A 64 -4.72 4.36 -9.42
N GLU A 65 -5.46 5.45 -9.68
CA GLU A 65 -5.54 6.59 -8.76
C GLU A 65 -6.22 6.23 -7.43
N GLU A 66 -7.28 5.43 -7.47
CA GLU A 66 -7.94 4.91 -6.26
C GLU A 66 -6.98 4.07 -5.40
N LEU A 67 -6.26 3.14 -6.02
CA LEU A 67 -5.26 2.32 -5.32
C LEU A 67 -4.14 3.19 -4.75
N ALA A 68 -3.66 4.18 -5.51
CA ALA A 68 -2.62 5.09 -5.04
C ALA A 68 -3.07 5.92 -3.83
N LEU A 69 -4.31 6.41 -3.83
CA LEU A 69 -4.88 7.11 -2.68
C LEU A 69 -4.95 6.18 -1.46
N LYS A 70 -5.41 4.94 -1.67
CA LYS A 70 -5.49 3.93 -0.61
C LYS A 70 -4.13 3.62 -0.02
N ILE A 71 -3.09 3.43 -0.84
CA ILE A 71 -1.71 3.21 -0.40
C ILE A 71 -1.25 4.37 0.50
N LYS A 72 -1.46 5.63 0.08
CA LYS A 72 -1.08 6.82 0.87
C LYS A 72 -1.76 6.86 2.24
N ILE A 73 -3.06 6.58 2.29
CA ILE A 73 -3.83 6.55 3.55
C ILE A 73 -3.27 5.49 4.50
N LEU A 74 -3.02 4.29 4.00
CA LEU A 74 -2.49 3.19 4.81
C LEU A 74 -1.06 3.45 5.26
N TYR A 75 -0.22 4.04 4.42
CA TYR A 75 1.15 4.42 4.78
C TYR A 75 1.15 5.43 5.93
N HIS A 76 0.33 6.47 5.82
CA HIS A 76 0.21 7.46 6.89
C HIS A 76 -0.27 6.82 8.20
N ARG A 77 -1.23 5.90 8.14
CA ARG A 77 -1.68 5.15 9.31
C ARG A 77 -0.56 4.30 9.91
N ALA A 78 0.25 3.65 9.08
CA ALA A 78 1.40 2.86 9.53
C ALA A 78 2.42 3.72 10.29
N GLU A 79 2.71 4.92 9.79
CA GLU A 79 3.60 5.89 10.44
C GLU A 79 3.07 6.35 11.79
N VAL A 80 1.78 6.70 11.85
CA VAL A 80 1.13 7.12 13.11
C VAL A 80 1.17 6.00 14.14
N LEU A 81 0.79 4.77 13.77
CA LEU A 81 0.82 3.61 14.67
C LEU A 81 2.23 3.29 15.16
N SER A 82 3.24 3.38 14.28
CA SER A 82 4.64 3.16 14.64
C SER A 82 5.13 4.18 15.66
N SER A 83 4.85 5.48 15.44
CA SER A 83 5.22 6.55 16.37
C SER A 83 4.55 6.40 17.74
N LEU A 84 3.26 6.02 17.77
CA LEU A 84 2.55 5.77 19.03
C LEU A 84 3.14 4.59 19.81
N ARG A 85 3.52 3.50 19.11
CA ARG A 85 4.16 2.33 19.72
C ARG A 85 5.55 2.64 20.26
N GLU A 86 6.31 3.51 19.61
CA GLU A 86 7.61 4.00 20.10
C GLU A 86 7.47 4.83 21.37
N LYS A 87 6.54 5.81 21.37
CA LYS A 87 6.23 6.60 22.58
C LYS A 87 5.79 5.71 23.74
N SER A 88 4.91 4.73 23.50
CA SER A 88 4.48 3.80 24.55
C SER A 88 5.64 2.97 25.12
N ARG A 89 6.56 2.50 24.27
CA ARG A 89 7.77 1.78 24.72
C ARG A 89 8.70 2.67 25.55
N TYR A 90 8.90 3.93 25.13
CA TYR A 90 9.73 4.88 25.86
C TYR A 90 9.23 5.10 27.31
N TYR A 91 7.93 5.33 27.49
CA TYR A 91 7.36 5.54 28.83
C TYR A 91 7.34 4.26 29.69
N ARG A 92 7.22 3.06 29.10
CA ARG A 92 7.35 1.80 29.85
C ARG A 92 8.78 1.53 30.32
N GLY A 93 9.79 2.01 29.59
CA GLY A 93 11.20 1.89 29.98
C GLY A 93 11.62 2.86 31.10
N TRP A 94 10.77 3.85 31.42
CA TRP A 94 11.03 4.88 32.43
C TRP A 94 10.45 4.55 33.82
N GLN A 95 9.78 3.40 33.97
CA GLN A 95 9.25 2.90 35.25
C GLN A 95 10.17 1.89 35.95
N VAL A 96 11.47 1.89 35.66
CA VAL A 96 12.47 1.05 36.35
C VAL A 96 13.41 1.91 37.18
#